data_AF-A0A0D8ZQU4-F1
#
_entry.id   AF-A0A0D8ZQU4-F1
#
_cell.length_a   1.000
_cell.length_b   1.000
_cell.length_c   1.000
_cell.angle_alpha   90.00
_cell.angle_beta   90.00
_cell.angle_gamma   90.00
#
_symmetry.space_group_name_H-M   'P 1'
#
loop_
_entity.id
_entity.type
_entity.pdbx_description
1 polymer ?
#
loop_
_entity_poly.entity_id
_entity_poly.type
_entity_poly.pdbx_seq_one_letter_code
_entity_poly.pdbx_strand_id
1 'polypeptide(L)'
;METKKLRSHIGADGVLQIQTFTALKDTLVEVVVIVQPLPDTEAALAEEAQSRCNAWGKKVTKESIGNAIAKMQQLRREVALDKMSVRSMIDEGRRF
;
A
#
# COMPACT_ATOMS: atom_id res chain seq x y z
N MET A 1 -41.40 -22.50 2.57
CA MET A 1 -40.34 -21.99 1.67
C MET A 1 -39.28 -23.08 1.60
N GLU A 2 -39.00 -23.65 0.43
CA GLU A 2 -38.00 -24.72 0.30
C GLU A 2 -36.59 -24.13 0.26
N THR A 3 -35.67 -24.68 1.05
CA THR A 3 -34.26 -24.31 1.03
C THR A 3 -33.48 -25.31 0.18
N LYS A 4 -32.83 -24.84 -0.88
CA LYS A 4 -31.95 -25.67 -1.72
C LYS A 4 -30.49 -25.33 -1.46
N LYS A 5 -29.68 -26.35 -1.16
CA LYS A 5 -28.23 -26.19 -0.96
C LYS A 5 -27.55 -26.11 -2.32
N LEU A 6 -26.94 -24.96 -2.62
CA LEU A 6 -26.09 -24.77 -3.80
C LEU A 6 -24.65 -25.14 -3.44
N ARG A 7 -23.91 -25.69 -4.41
CA ARG A 7 -22.46 -25.88 -4.26
C ARG A 7 -21.79 -24.57 -4.60
N SER A 8 -21.02 -24.03 -3.65
CA SER A 8 -20.21 -22.82 -3.87
C SER A 8 -18.75 -23.08 -3.52
N HIS A 9 -17.85 -22.39 -4.19
CA HIS A 9 -16.44 -22.30 -3.80
C HIS A 9 -15.90 -20.91 -4.10
N ILE A 10 -14.92 -20.48 -3.32
CA ILE A 10 -14.15 -19.26 -3.56
C ILE A 10 -12.79 -19.70 -4.07
N GLY A 11 -12.42 -19.26 -5.28
CA GLY A 11 -11.11 -19.52 -5.86
C GLY A 11 -9.99 -18.76 -5.13
N ALA A 12 -8.74 -19.17 -5.35
CA ALA A 12 -7.56 -18.45 -4.84
C ALA A 12 -7.43 -17.03 -5.39
N ASP A 13 -8.16 -16.72 -6.46
CA ASP A 13 -8.32 -15.40 -7.08
C ASP A 13 -9.43 -14.55 -6.44
N GLY A 14 -10.13 -15.07 -5.42
CA GLY A 14 -11.23 -14.40 -4.76
C GLY A 14 -12.57 -14.47 -5.51
N VAL A 15 -12.66 -15.25 -6.59
CA VAL A 15 -13.90 -15.39 -7.37
C VAL A 15 -14.84 -16.40 -6.72
N LEU A 16 -16.06 -15.98 -6.39
CA LEU A 16 -17.12 -16.85 -5.92
C LEU A 16 -17.79 -17.56 -7.10
N GLN A 17 -17.67 -18.88 -7.15
CA GLN A 17 -18.36 -19.72 -8.12
C GLN A 17 -19.54 -20.43 -7.46
N ILE A 18 -20.71 -20.34 -8.07
CA ILE A 18 -21.94 -20.99 -7.61
C ILE A 18 -22.41 -21.96 -8.70
N GLN A 19 -22.46 -23.25 -8.39
CA GLN A 19 -23.03 -24.27 -9.26
C GLN A 19 -24.51 -24.45 -8.93
N THR A 20 -25.36 -24.15 -9.91
CA THR A 20 -26.81 -24.28 -9.83
C THR A 20 -27.29 -25.55 -10.52
N PHE A 21 -28.42 -26.09 -10.06
CA PHE A 21 -29.07 -27.23 -10.72
C PHE A 21 -29.74 -26.79 -12.02
N THR A 22 -29.73 -27.66 -13.03
CA THR A 22 -30.31 -27.40 -14.36
C THR A 22 -31.82 -27.09 -14.34
N ALA A 23 -32.53 -27.48 -13.28
CA ALA A 23 -33.95 -27.21 -13.09
C ALA A 23 -34.30 -25.76 -12.71
N LEU A 24 -33.31 -24.86 -12.61
CA LEU A 24 -33.53 -23.43 -12.29
C LEU A 24 -33.62 -22.54 -13.54
N LYS A 25 -33.52 -23.11 -14.74
CA LYS A 25 -33.42 -22.36 -16.00
C LYS A 25 -34.61 -21.43 -16.27
N ASP A 26 -35.78 -21.75 -15.71
CA ASP A 26 -37.03 -20.99 -15.88
C ASP A 26 -37.58 -20.47 -14.54
N THR A 27 -36.74 -20.39 -13.50
CA THR A 27 -37.14 -19.96 -12.16
C THR A 27 -36.40 -18.68 -11.78
N LEU A 28 -37.14 -17.66 -11.33
CA LEU A 28 -36.52 -16.46 -10.74
C LEU A 28 -35.93 -16.80 -9.38
N VAL A 29 -34.63 -16.57 -9.21
CA VAL A 29 -33.90 -16.85 -7.97
C VAL A 29 -33.33 -15.55 -7.42
N GLU A 30 -33.65 -15.24 -6.18
CA GLU A 30 -33.00 -14.18 -5.42
C GLU A 30 -31.82 -14.75 -4.63
N VAL A 31 -30.64 -14.15 -4.79
CA VAL A 31 -29.41 -14.59 -4.12
C VAL A 31 -28.89 -13.44 -3.27
N VAL A 32 -28.77 -13.68 -1.96
CA VAL A 32 -28.18 -12.73 -1.01
C VAL A 32 -26.78 -13.23 -0.64
N VAL A 33 -25.76 -12.47 -1.00
CA VAL A 33 -24.36 -12.73 -0.64
C VAL A 33 -23.97 -11.82 0.51
N ILE A 34 -23.56 -12.40 1.63
CA ILE A 34 -23.04 -11.65 2.78
C ILE A 34 -21.54 -11.88 2.84
N VAL A 35 -20.78 -10.82 2.58
CA VAL A 35 -19.32 -10.82 2.77
C VAL A 35 -19.04 -10.23 4.14
N GLN A 36 -18.53 -11.05 5.05
CA GLN A 36 -17.99 -10.56 6.31
C GLN A 36 -16.47 -10.60 6.23
N PRO A 37 -15.78 -9.47 6.45
CA PRO A 37 -14.35 -9.50 6.67
C PRO A 37 -14.10 -10.32 7.93
N LEU A 38 -13.34 -11.40 7.79
CA LEU A 38 -12.82 -12.10 8.96
C LEU A 38 -11.84 -11.13 9.65
N PRO A 39 -11.90 -11.00 10.99
CA PRO A 39 -10.87 -10.27 11.70
C PRO A 39 -9.55 -10.98 11.41
N ASP A 40 -8.68 -10.28 10.69
CA ASP A 40 -7.34 -10.72 10.33
C ASP A 40 -6.45 -10.79 11.57
N THR A 41 -6.72 -11.75 12.46
CA THR A 41 -5.85 -12.03 13.60
C THR A 41 -4.49 -12.53 13.11
N GLU A 42 -4.44 -13.14 11.91
CA GLU A 42 -3.20 -13.64 11.30
C GLU A 42 -2.56 -12.65 10.33
N ALA A 43 -3.32 -11.84 9.58
CA ALA A 43 -2.71 -10.83 8.70
C ALA A 43 -2.18 -9.61 9.49
N ALA A 44 -2.78 -9.27 10.64
CA ALA A 44 -2.22 -8.28 11.55
C ALA A 44 -0.87 -8.76 12.14
N LEU A 45 -0.75 -10.05 12.49
CA LEU A 45 0.51 -10.61 12.99
C LEU A 45 1.59 -10.69 11.91
N ALA A 46 1.23 -10.94 10.65
CA ALA A 46 2.19 -10.97 9.53
C ALA A 46 2.74 -9.57 9.17
N GLU A 47 1.90 -8.53 9.21
CA GLU A 47 2.32 -7.13 9.03
C GLU A 47 3.12 -6.60 10.24
N GLU A 48 2.81 -7.05 11.46
CA GLU A 48 3.58 -6.70 12.67
C GLU A 48 4.94 -7.41 12.75
N ALA A 49 5.06 -8.63 12.20
CA ALA A 49 6.28 -9.45 12.25
C ALA A 49 7.41 -8.94 11.34
N GLN A 50 7.13 -8.09 10.37
CA GLN A 50 8.18 -7.43 9.58
C GLN A 50 8.27 -5.95 9.95
N SER A 51 8.59 -5.69 11.21
CA SER A 51 9.06 -4.36 11.63
C SER A 51 10.29 -3.98 10.80
N ARG A 52 10.08 -3.30 9.67
CA ARG A 52 11.16 -2.86 8.77
C ARG A 52 12.05 -1.91 9.56
N CYS A 53 13.26 -2.33 9.85
CA CYS A 53 14.27 -1.49 10.49
C CYS A 53 15.16 -0.86 9.42
N ASN A 54 15.64 0.35 9.67
CA ASN A 54 16.65 0.98 8.84
C ASN A 54 18.05 0.38 9.12
N ALA A 55 19.07 0.83 8.38
CA ALA A 55 20.45 0.40 8.54
C ALA A 55 21.06 0.65 9.94
N TRP A 56 20.39 1.44 10.78
CA TRP A 56 20.78 1.72 12.17
C TRP A 56 19.87 1.04 13.21
N GLY A 57 19.06 0.07 12.79
CA GLY A 57 18.19 -0.69 13.68
C GLY A 57 16.97 0.07 14.21
N LYS A 58 16.66 1.27 13.68
CA LYS A 58 15.46 2.01 14.07
C LYS A 58 14.26 1.59 13.24
N LYS A 59 13.11 1.45 13.91
CA LYS A 59 11.83 1.14 13.25
C LYS A 59 11.49 2.20 12.20
N VAL A 60 11.17 1.76 11.00
CA VAL A 60 10.73 2.63 9.91
C VAL A 60 9.24 2.87 10.06
N THR A 61 8.87 4.08 10.48
CA THR A 61 7.49 4.57 10.51
C THR A 61 7.27 5.59 9.38
N LYS A 62 6.02 5.78 8.95
CA LYS A 62 5.66 6.80 7.95
C LYS A 62 6.15 8.20 8.36
N GLU A 63 6.05 8.51 9.64
CA GLU A 63 6.56 9.74 10.23
C GLU A 63 8.08 9.87 10.10
N SER A 64 8.83 8.79 10.40
CA SER A 64 10.30 8.78 10.28
C SER A 64 10.78 9.05 8.85
N ILE A 65 10.05 8.51 7.86
CA ILE A 65 10.32 8.74 6.43
C ILE A 65 10.04 10.20 6.07
N GLY A 66 8.89 10.74 6.49
CA GLY A 66 8.54 12.14 6.24
C GLY A 66 9.56 13.11 6.83
N ASN A 67 9.99 12.87 8.07
CA ASN A 67 11.01 13.67 8.75
C ASN A 67 12.36 13.61 8.02
N ALA A 68 12.77 12.44 7.52
CA ALA A 68 14.00 12.30 6.75
C ALA A 68 13.96 13.10 5.43
N ILE A 69 12.85 13.04 4.71
CA ILE A 69 12.65 13.80 3.46
C ILE A 69 12.70 15.31 3.73
N ALA A 70 12.02 15.80 4.77
CA ALA A 70 12.01 17.21 5.12
C ALA A 70 13.43 17.73 5.44
N LYS A 71 14.21 16.97 6.22
CA LYS A 71 15.61 17.32 6.52
C LYS A 71 16.48 17.36 5.27
N MET A 72 16.32 16.41 4.35
CA MET A 72 17.06 16.43 3.08
C MET A 72 16.70 17.64 2.22
N GLN A 73 15.42 18.04 2.18
CA GLN A 73 15.00 19.25 1.47
C GLN A 73 15.55 20.52 2.09
N GLN A 74 15.59 20.61 3.42
CA GLN A 74 16.20 21.72 4.13
C GLN A 74 17.71 21.80 3.84
N LEU A 75 18.43 20.69 3.98
CA LEU A 75 19.86 20.62 3.68
C LEU A 75 20.15 21.04 2.24
N ARG A 76 19.31 20.63 1.29
CA ARG A 76 19.44 21.07 -0.11
C ARG A 76 19.34 22.59 -0.26
N ARG A 77 18.51 23.27 0.54
CA ARG A 77 18.40 24.74 0.52
C ARG A 77 19.61 25.41 1.18
N GLU A 78 20.12 24.83 2.27
CA GLU A 78 21.28 25.37 3.00
C GLU A 78 22.59 25.20 2.22
N VAL A 79 22.78 24.05 1.56
CA VAL A 79 23.98 23.75 0.76
C VAL A 79 23.90 24.35 -0.64
N ALA A 80 22.71 24.75 -1.12
CA ALA A 80 22.59 25.43 -2.40
C ALA A 80 23.35 26.75 -2.34
N LEU A 81 24.46 26.82 -3.09
CA LEU A 81 25.17 28.06 -3.30
C LEU A 81 24.22 29.06 -3.96
N ASP A 82 24.21 30.28 -3.43
CA ASP A 82 23.47 31.36 -4.03
C ASP A 82 23.95 31.60 -5.48
N LYS A 83 23.01 31.90 -6.38
CA LYS A 83 23.31 32.08 -7.81
C LYS A 83 24.30 33.22 -8.04
N MET A 84 24.31 34.26 -7.21
CA MET A 84 25.26 35.35 -7.31
C MET A 84 26.65 34.92 -6.83
N SER A 85 26.72 34.12 -5.76
CA SER A 85 27.98 33.53 -5.29
C SER A 85 28.63 32.64 -6.35
N VAL A 86 27.85 31.79 -7.02
CA VAL A 86 28.36 30.95 -8.13
C VAL A 86 28.87 31.81 -9.29
N ARG A 87 28.14 32.86 -9.68
CA ARG A 87 28.57 33.78 -10.74
C ARG A 87 29.86 34.51 -10.38
N SER A 88 29.96 35.02 -9.15
CA SER A 88 31.16 35.69 -8.66
C SER A 88 32.37 34.76 -8.69
N MET A 89 32.22 33.50 -8.28
CA MET A 89 33.31 32.51 -8.34
C MET A 89 33.75 32.21 -9.79
N ILE A 90 32.81 32.16 -10.74
CA ILE A 90 33.13 31.96 -12.16
C ILE A 90 33.88 33.16 -12.73
N ASP A 91 33.46 34.38 -12.40
CA ASP A 91 34.09 35.61 -12.88
C ASP A 91 35.49 35.81 -12.27
N GLU A 92 35.68 35.46 -10.99
CA GLU A 92 37.00 35.43 -10.33
C GLU A 92 37.93 34.43 -11.02
N GLY A 93 37.45 33.22 -11.32
CA GLY A 93 38.24 32.18 -11.99
C GLY A 93 38.61 32.51 -13.45
N ARG A 94 37.89 33.42 -14.11
CA ARG A 94 38.24 33.91 -15.47
C ARG A 94 39.32 35.00 -15.48
N ARG A 95 39.67 35.55 -14.31
CA ARG A 95 40.67 36.63 -14.18
C ARG A 95 42.11 36.09 -14.03
N PHE A 96 42.27 34.78 -13.90
CA PHE A 96 43.53 34.06 -13.80
C PHE A 96 43.65 33.07 -14.96
#